data_AF-A0A0S7XHY0-F1
#
_entry.id   AF-A0A0S7XHY0-F1
#
_cell.length_a   1.000
_cell.length_b   1.000
_cell.length_c   1.000
_cell.angle_alpha   90.00
_cell.angle_beta   90.00
_cell.angle_gamma   90.00
#
_symmetry.space_group_name_H-M   'P 1'
#
loop_
_entity.id
_entity.type
_entity.pdbx_description
1 polymer ?
#
loop_
_entity_poly.entity_id
_entity_poly.type
_entity_poly.pdbx_seq_one_letter_code
_entity_poly.pdbx_strand_id
1 'polypeptide(L)'
;GRIIYKDLLGTSALINPGNSGGPLLNINGDLIGINTAIKAGAQGISFAIPADRVKATVLNLLRFRTTNSVLVGVKMAEGAKGLIISDTQSKSPADGKLLPGDEIISIDGTGITERLDFNIALLNKSPGDAIKIEGYREGKKFSTTLTLAAPPVAPVAKLAQERLGLSLQELTQEMARHLGLEAPEGVLVSAVKKGGPADEAGLRPGDVIYHFGMYEVRNLAEFGKILEMAEAGDVVYLFLYRGGESYHTTIKIG
;
A
#
# COMPACT_ATOMS: atom_id res chain seq x y z
N GLY A 1 25.47 9.20 -11.79
CA GLY A 1 24.76 10.28 -11.09
C GLY A 1 25.10 10.24 -9.61
N ARG A 2 25.21 11.39 -8.94
CA ARG A 2 25.47 11.45 -7.49
C ARG A 2 24.17 11.11 -6.76
N ILE A 3 24.09 9.90 -6.17
CA ILE A 3 22.97 9.52 -5.32
C ILE A 3 23.08 10.35 -4.02
N ILE A 4 22.09 11.22 -3.77
CA ILE A 4 21.99 11.99 -2.53
C ILE A 4 20.95 11.29 -1.66
N TYR A 5 21.40 10.70 -0.56
CA TYR A 5 20.52 10.22 0.48
C TYR A 5 20.04 11.42 1.31
N LYS A 6 18.73 11.65 1.36
CA LYS A 6 18.08 12.70 2.16
C LYS A 6 17.30 12.07 3.31
N ASP A 7 17.17 12.83 4.40
CA ASP A 7 16.32 12.50 5.55
C ASP A 7 16.67 11.17 6.23
N LEU A 8 17.97 10.92 6.40
CA LEU A 8 18.50 9.82 7.18
C LEU A 8 19.07 10.33 8.51
N LEU A 9 19.00 9.49 9.53
CA LEU A 9 19.70 9.73 10.80
C LEU A 9 21.18 9.40 10.60
N GLY A 10 22.06 10.36 10.83
CA GLY A 10 23.50 10.12 10.89
C GLY A 10 23.90 9.62 12.28
N THR A 11 24.74 8.58 12.31
CA THR A 11 25.28 8.04 13.58
C THR A 11 26.73 7.61 13.41
N SER A 12 27.50 7.68 14.49
CA SER A 12 28.85 7.13 14.59
C SER A 12 28.86 5.66 15.02
N ALA A 13 27.69 5.09 15.35
CA ALA A 13 27.56 3.66 15.61
C ALA A 13 27.90 2.85 14.36
N LEU A 14 28.64 1.75 14.52
CA LEU A 14 29.08 0.91 13.40
C LEU A 14 27.90 0.13 12.80
N ILE A 15 27.56 0.40 11.54
CA ILE A 15 26.55 -0.34 10.78
C ILE A 15 27.25 -1.12 9.65
N ASN A 16 27.10 -2.43 9.62
CA ASN A 16 27.76 -3.32 8.67
C ASN A 16 26.75 -4.34 8.11
N PRO A 17 27.05 -5.03 7.01
CA PRO A 17 26.31 -6.22 6.62
C PRO A 17 26.17 -7.17 7.82
N GLY A 18 24.94 -7.54 8.16
CA GLY A 18 24.61 -8.34 9.36
C GLY A 18 23.82 -7.59 10.43
N ASN A 19 24.01 -6.27 10.59
CA ASN A 19 23.13 -5.46 11.45
C ASN A 19 22.25 -4.46 10.68
N SER A 20 22.44 -4.36 9.36
CA SER A 20 21.52 -3.69 8.44
C SER A 20 20.12 -4.34 8.53
N GLY A 21 19.07 -3.52 8.58
CA GLY A 21 17.71 -3.94 8.86
C GLY A 21 17.38 -4.05 10.36
N GLY A 22 18.38 -4.02 11.23
CA GLY A 22 18.20 -4.00 12.69
C GLY A 22 17.83 -2.61 13.24
N PRO A 23 17.43 -2.54 14.52
CA PRO A 23 16.99 -1.30 15.16
C PRO A 23 18.16 -0.37 15.51
N LEU A 24 17.91 0.93 15.42
CA LEU A 24 18.68 1.99 16.06
C LEU A 24 17.87 2.50 17.25
N LEU A 25 18.43 2.43 18.45
CA LEU A 25 17.76 2.79 19.70
C LEU A 25 18.35 4.07 20.32
N ASN A 26 17.53 4.87 21.00
CA ASN A 26 18.01 5.94 21.87
C ASN A 26 18.47 5.40 23.24
N ILE A 27 18.94 6.28 24.13
CA ILE A 27 19.42 5.90 25.48
C ILE A 27 18.35 5.31 26.40
N ASN A 28 17.06 5.51 26.08
CA ASN A 28 15.94 4.93 26.82
C ASN A 28 15.52 3.57 26.26
N GLY A 29 16.12 3.12 25.15
CA GLY A 29 15.76 1.90 24.45
C GLY A 29 14.64 2.07 23.41
N ASP A 30 14.20 3.30 23.13
CA ASP A 30 13.16 3.54 22.12
C ASP A 30 13.73 3.40 20.71
N LEU A 31 12.96 2.79 19.80
CA LEU A 31 13.30 2.70 18.39
C LEU A 31 13.23 4.07 17.71
N ILE A 32 14.38 4.57 17.26
CA ILE A 32 14.47 5.85 16.53
C ILE A 32 14.76 5.68 15.04
N GLY A 33 15.22 4.51 14.61
CA GLY A 33 15.41 4.22 13.18
C GLY A 33 15.75 2.77 12.87
N ILE A 34 15.88 2.46 11.59
CA ILE A 34 16.29 1.16 11.07
C ILE A 34 17.62 1.32 10.34
N ASN A 35 18.62 0.57 10.78
CA ASN A 35 19.97 0.63 10.25
C ASN A 35 19.96 0.31 8.75
N THR A 36 20.58 1.17 7.95
CA THR A 36 20.75 0.95 6.51
C THR A 36 22.24 0.99 6.16
N ALA A 37 22.65 0.15 5.22
CA ALA A 37 24.05 -0.03 4.90
C ALA A 37 24.71 1.27 4.38
N ILE A 38 26.01 1.38 4.65
CA ILE A 38 26.81 2.59 4.49
C ILE A 38 27.41 2.69 3.08
N LYS A 39 27.75 3.91 2.67
CA LYS A 39 28.75 4.17 1.62
C LYS A 39 30.12 3.58 2.00
N ALA A 40 30.56 2.55 1.27
CA ALA A 40 31.91 2.00 1.40
C ALA A 40 32.99 3.11 1.34
N GLY A 41 33.86 3.16 2.37
CA GLY A 41 35.00 4.08 2.45
C GLY A 41 34.84 5.33 3.33
N ALA A 42 33.68 5.56 3.95
CA ALA A 42 33.51 6.60 4.97
C ALA A 42 33.63 5.99 6.38
N GLN A 43 34.75 6.22 7.06
CA GLN A 43 34.97 5.69 8.40
C GLN A 43 34.16 6.49 9.43
N GLY A 44 33.36 5.80 10.25
CA GLY A 44 32.61 6.41 11.36
C GLY A 44 31.36 7.20 10.97
N ILE A 45 30.86 7.06 9.75
CA ILE A 45 29.60 7.66 9.31
C ILE A 45 28.66 6.55 8.87
N SER A 46 27.59 6.32 9.63
CA SER A 46 26.55 5.35 9.29
C SER A 46 25.19 6.04 9.22
N PHE A 47 24.24 5.42 8.54
CA PHE A 47 22.89 5.97 8.39
C PHE A 47 21.80 5.00 8.84
N ALA A 48 20.71 5.56 9.35
CA ALA A 48 19.48 4.83 9.61
C ALA A 48 18.27 5.55 9.00
N ILE A 49 17.28 4.77 8.57
CA ILE A 49 15.98 5.27 8.14
C ILE A 49 15.21 5.67 9.41
N PRO A 50 14.72 6.92 9.55
CA PRO A 50 13.97 7.35 10.73
C PRO A 50 12.75 6.46 11.00
N ALA A 51 12.45 6.17 12.27
CA ALA A 51 11.35 5.30 12.67
C ALA A 51 9.99 5.78 12.14
N ASP A 52 9.74 7.10 12.14
CA ASP A 52 8.50 7.67 11.60
C ASP A 52 8.30 7.38 10.11
N ARG A 53 9.41 7.42 9.35
CA ARG A 53 9.38 7.08 7.91
C ARG A 53 9.09 5.59 7.72
N VAL A 54 9.68 4.73 8.55
CA VAL A 54 9.41 3.29 8.53
C VAL A 54 7.94 3.04 8.87
N LYS A 55 7.41 3.68 9.92
CA LYS A 55 6.00 3.58 10.32
C LYS A 55 5.06 4.00 9.21
N ALA A 56 5.29 5.15 8.56
CA ALA A 56 4.50 5.60 7.43
C ALA A 56 4.54 4.62 6.25
N THR A 57 5.72 4.05 5.96
CA THR A 57 5.92 3.06 4.89
C THR A 57 5.14 1.77 5.19
N VAL A 58 5.27 1.25 6.41
CA VAL A 58 4.57 0.04 6.87
C VAL A 58 3.06 0.27 6.86
N LEU A 59 2.58 1.43 7.32
CA LEU A 59 1.17 1.78 7.27
C LEU A 59 0.63 1.74 5.84
N ASN A 60 1.36 2.28 4.87
CA ASN A 60 0.95 2.27 3.46
C ASN A 60 0.90 0.84 2.87
N LEU A 61 1.84 -0.02 3.25
CA LEU A 61 1.85 -1.44 2.84
C LEU A 61 0.70 -2.22 3.47
N LEU A 62 0.48 -2.04 4.78
CA LEU A 62 -0.60 -2.71 5.50
C LEU A 62 -1.96 -2.23 5.01
N ARG A 63 -2.14 -0.93 4.79
CA ARG A 63 -3.36 -0.37 4.20
C ARG A 63 -3.67 -0.99 2.85
N PHE A 64 -2.66 -1.11 1.99
CA PHE A 64 -2.84 -1.77 0.70
C PHE A 64 -3.28 -3.24 0.89
N ARG A 65 -2.59 -4.01 1.73
CA ARG A 65 -2.96 -5.41 1.99
C ARG A 65 -4.38 -5.54 2.55
N THR A 66 -4.73 -4.78 3.58
CA THR A 66 -6.04 -4.89 4.25
C THR A 66 -7.19 -4.46 3.33
N THR A 67 -7.06 -3.33 2.63
CA THR A 67 -8.06 -2.88 1.64
C THR A 67 -8.12 -3.79 0.42
N ASN A 68 -7.04 -4.53 0.13
CA ASN A 68 -7.07 -5.55 -0.90
C ASN A 68 -7.81 -6.82 -0.46
N SER A 69 -7.69 -7.21 0.81
CA SER A 69 -8.25 -8.45 1.35
C SER A 69 -9.71 -8.34 1.82
N VAL A 70 -10.08 -7.25 2.51
CA VAL A 70 -11.39 -7.12 3.17
C VAL A 70 -11.96 -5.71 3.07
N LEU A 71 -13.28 -5.64 2.94
CA LEU A 71 -14.06 -4.41 2.98
C LEU A 71 -14.66 -4.24 4.38
N VAL A 72 -14.43 -3.08 4.98
CA VAL A 72 -15.20 -2.60 6.14
C VAL A 72 -16.21 -1.53 5.70
N GLY A 73 -15.76 -0.56 4.91
CA GLY A 73 -16.59 0.51 4.34
C GLY A 73 -16.74 1.73 5.23
N VAL A 74 -15.65 2.18 5.86
CA VAL A 74 -15.61 3.39 6.69
C VAL A 74 -14.47 4.31 6.24
N LYS A 75 -14.71 5.62 6.31
CA LYS A 75 -13.64 6.62 6.39
C LYS A 75 -13.47 7.00 7.85
N MET A 76 -12.23 7.25 8.25
CA MET A 76 -11.89 7.54 9.64
C MET A 76 -10.86 8.66 9.73
N ALA A 77 -10.90 9.40 10.83
CA ALA A 77 -9.88 10.36 11.25
C ALA A 77 -9.34 9.97 12.63
N GLU A 78 -8.20 10.54 13.01
CA GLU A 78 -7.68 10.41 14.36
C GLU A 78 -8.62 11.10 15.35
N GLY A 79 -8.94 10.39 16.44
CA GLY A 79 -9.79 10.84 17.53
C GLY A 79 -9.02 11.12 18.82
N ALA A 80 -9.75 11.38 19.90
CA ALA A 80 -9.15 11.62 21.21
C ALA A 80 -8.77 10.32 21.94
N LYS A 81 -9.48 9.22 21.64
CA LYS A 81 -9.32 7.90 22.28
C LYS A 81 -9.01 6.79 21.29
N GLY A 82 -9.30 7.00 20.02
CA GLY A 82 -9.11 6.01 18.96
C GLY A 82 -9.43 6.62 17.59
N LEU A 83 -10.13 5.89 16.73
CA LEU A 83 -10.45 6.35 15.38
C LEU A 83 -11.91 6.79 15.27
N ILE A 84 -12.13 8.05 14.88
CA ILE A 84 -13.47 8.59 14.65
C ILE A 84 -13.91 8.30 13.22
N ILE A 85 -15.08 7.70 13.07
CA ILE A 85 -15.71 7.47 11.77
C ILE A 85 -16.21 8.80 11.21
N SER A 86 -15.74 9.16 10.02
CA SER A 86 -16.18 10.37 9.33
C SER A 86 -17.24 10.11 8.27
N ASP A 87 -17.30 8.88 7.74
CA ASP A 87 -18.24 8.48 6.69
C ASP A 87 -18.41 6.95 6.70
N THR A 88 -19.60 6.49 6.35
CA THR A 88 -19.91 5.07 6.21
C THR A 88 -20.43 4.82 4.80
N GLN A 89 -19.80 3.89 4.08
CA GLN A 89 -20.14 3.57 2.71
C GLN A 89 -21.43 2.73 2.66
N SER A 90 -22.39 3.13 1.83
CA SER A 90 -23.62 2.33 1.59
C SER A 90 -23.30 0.96 1.01
N LYS A 91 -24.07 -0.07 1.41
CA LYS A 91 -23.92 -1.49 1.05
C LYS A 91 -22.59 -2.12 1.49
N SER A 92 -21.87 -1.49 2.42
CA SER A 92 -20.69 -2.08 3.04
C SER A 92 -21.04 -2.82 4.34
N PRO A 93 -20.12 -3.64 4.90
CA PRO A 93 -20.31 -4.24 6.22
C PRO A 93 -20.61 -3.25 7.35
N ALA A 94 -20.08 -2.04 7.27
CA ALA A 94 -20.31 -0.98 8.24
C ALA A 94 -21.67 -0.30 8.09
N ASP A 95 -22.34 -0.44 6.94
CA ASP A 95 -23.60 0.25 6.63
C ASP A 95 -24.69 -0.06 7.67
N GLY A 96 -25.29 0.99 8.22
CA GLY A 96 -26.27 0.92 9.30
C GLY A 96 -25.75 0.42 10.67
N LYS A 97 -24.51 -0.08 10.76
CA LYS A 97 -23.91 -0.60 12.00
C LYS A 97 -22.96 0.40 12.66
N LEU A 98 -22.20 1.10 11.83
CA LEU A 98 -21.27 2.15 12.23
C LEU A 98 -21.70 3.47 11.61
N LEU A 99 -21.70 4.53 12.42
CA LEU A 99 -22.23 5.84 12.04
C LEU A 99 -21.11 6.89 12.10
N PRO A 100 -21.17 7.94 11.25
CA PRO A 100 -20.31 9.10 11.42
C PRO A 100 -20.40 9.66 12.85
N GLY A 101 -19.25 9.92 13.47
CA GLY A 101 -19.12 10.35 14.86
C GLY A 101 -18.88 9.23 15.86
N ASP A 102 -19.04 7.96 15.47
CA ASP A 102 -18.59 6.83 16.31
C ASP A 102 -17.06 6.86 16.47
N GLU A 103 -16.57 6.69 17.69
CA GLU A 103 -15.15 6.57 17.99
C GLU A 103 -14.81 5.12 18.33
N ILE A 104 -14.13 4.43 17.42
CA ILE A 104 -13.68 3.04 17.57
C ILE A 104 -12.46 3.01 18.47
N ILE A 105 -12.48 2.16 19.50
CA ILE A 105 -11.36 1.99 20.45
C ILE A 105 -10.83 0.55 20.52
N SER A 106 -11.56 -0.43 19.96
CA SER A 106 -11.17 -1.84 20.01
C SER A 106 -11.79 -2.64 18.87
N ILE A 107 -11.00 -3.57 18.32
CA ILE A 107 -11.44 -4.60 17.36
C ILE A 107 -10.97 -5.96 17.88
N ASP A 108 -11.90 -6.89 18.13
CA ASP A 108 -11.63 -8.21 18.70
C ASP A 108 -10.77 -8.17 19.98
N GLY A 109 -10.96 -7.13 20.80
CA GLY A 109 -10.18 -6.90 22.03
C GLY A 109 -8.80 -6.27 21.82
N THR A 110 -8.37 -6.07 20.57
CA THR A 110 -7.17 -5.31 20.23
C THR A 110 -7.48 -3.83 20.31
N GLY A 111 -6.75 -3.09 21.16
CA GLY A 111 -6.91 -1.64 21.29
C GLY A 111 -6.57 -0.90 20.00
N ILE A 112 -7.43 0.03 19.61
CA ILE A 112 -7.27 0.85 18.41
C ILE A 112 -7.07 2.29 18.85
N THR A 113 -5.83 2.75 18.77
CA THR A 113 -5.46 4.14 19.08
C THR A 113 -5.19 4.95 17.83
N GLU A 114 -4.66 4.29 16.79
CA GLU A 114 -4.30 4.93 15.53
C GLU A 114 -4.62 4.01 14.34
N ARG A 115 -4.45 4.57 13.13
CA ARG A 115 -4.74 3.83 11.88
C ARG A 115 -3.86 2.58 11.69
N LEU A 116 -2.66 2.54 12.27
CA LEU A 116 -1.80 1.36 12.19
C LEU A 116 -2.43 0.17 12.92
N ASP A 117 -2.92 0.38 14.14
CA ASP A 117 -3.60 -0.65 14.96
C ASP A 117 -4.79 -1.23 14.22
N PHE A 118 -5.60 -0.37 13.59
CA PHE A 118 -6.75 -0.79 12.79
C PHE A 118 -6.34 -1.74 11.65
N ASN A 119 -5.27 -1.41 10.92
CA ASN A 119 -4.79 -2.27 9.85
C ASN A 119 -4.19 -3.58 10.37
N ILE A 120 -3.49 -3.55 11.50
CA ILE A 120 -2.96 -4.76 12.15
C ILE A 120 -4.10 -5.69 12.58
N ALA A 121 -5.16 -5.15 13.19
CA ALA A 121 -6.33 -5.92 13.63
C ALA A 121 -7.04 -6.65 12.46
N LEU A 122 -6.91 -6.12 11.23
CA LEU A 122 -7.49 -6.70 10.01
C LEU A 122 -6.51 -7.56 9.21
N LEU A 123 -5.22 -7.62 9.58
CA LEU A 123 -4.15 -8.13 8.72
C LEU A 123 -4.34 -9.58 8.25
N ASN A 124 -4.95 -10.41 9.10
CA ASN A 124 -5.18 -11.83 8.85
C ASN A 124 -6.66 -12.16 8.70
N LYS A 125 -7.50 -11.16 8.47
CA LYS A 125 -8.94 -11.34 8.27
C LYS A 125 -9.26 -11.60 6.81
N SER A 126 -10.31 -12.39 6.58
CA SER A 126 -10.82 -12.76 5.26
C SER A 126 -12.28 -12.33 5.09
N PRO A 127 -12.77 -12.19 3.85
CA PRO A 127 -14.20 -12.02 3.59
C PRO A 127 -15.02 -13.13 4.26
N GLY A 128 -16.08 -12.76 4.95
CA GLY A 128 -16.92 -13.66 5.76
C GLY A 128 -16.56 -13.69 7.24
N ASP A 129 -15.36 -13.26 7.63
CA ASP A 129 -14.99 -13.19 9.04
C ASP A 129 -15.85 -12.17 9.79
N ALA A 130 -16.25 -12.53 11.00
CA ALA A 130 -16.88 -11.60 11.92
C ALA A 130 -15.83 -10.90 12.79
N ILE A 131 -15.94 -9.59 12.94
CA ILE A 131 -15.14 -8.79 13.87
C ILE A 131 -16.06 -8.07 14.86
N LYS A 132 -15.70 -8.10 16.14
CA LYS A 132 -16.36 -7.35 17.19
C LYS A 132 -15.70 -5.98 17.32
N ILE A 133 -16.50 -4.93 17.20
CA ILE A 133 -16.07 -3.55 17.37
C ILE A 133 -16.62 -3.03 18.70
N GLU A 134 -15.78 -2.29 19.43
CA GLU A 134 -16.16 -1.57 20.63
C GLU A 134 -15.71 -0.11 20.52
N GLY A 135 -16.57 0.79 20.99
CA GLY A 135 -16.41 2.22 20.73
C GLY A 135 -17.28 3.10 21.61
N TYR A 136 -17.29 4.39 21.29
CA TYR A 136 -18.21 5.38 21.83
C TYR A 136 -19.09 5.96 20.72
N ARG A 137 -20.40 6.02 20.95
CA ARG A 137 -21.37 6.72 20.12
C ARG A 137 -22.01 7.79 20.98
N GLU A 138 -21.86 9.05 20.59
CA GLU A 138 -22.35 10.20 21.37
C GLU A 138 -21.89 10.14 22.85
N GLY A 139 -20.66 9.70 23.08
CA GLY A 139 -20.06 9.57 24.42
C GLY A 139 -20.49 8.32 25.21
N LYS A 140 -21.43 7.50 24.73
CA LYS A 140 -21.83 6.24 25.37
C LYS A 140 -21.10 5.06 24.77
N LYS A 141 -20.68 4.11 25.60
CA LYS A 141 -20.06 2.87 25.12
C LYS A 141 -21.05 2.08 24.27
N PHE A 142 -20.58 1.54 23.15
CA PHE A 142 -21.33 0.62 22.32
C PHE A 142 -20.44 -0.53 21.86
N SER A 143 -21.08 -1.61 21.40
CA SER A 143 -20.42 -2.68 20.68
C SER A 143 -21.30 -3.16 19.53
N THR A 144 -20.66 -3.56 18.43
CA THR A 144 -21.34 -4.11 17.26
C THR A 144 -20.46 -5.17 16.61
N THR A 145 -21.06 -6.08 15.85
CA THR A 145 -20.33 -7.09 15.08
C THR A 145 -20.50 -6.83 13.58
N LEU A 146 -19.38 -6.73 12.88
CA LEU A 146 -19.35 -6.61 11.42
C LEU A 146 -18.94 -7.94 10.80
N THR A 147 -19.58 -8.33 9.72
CA THR A 147 -19.15 -9.44 8.87
C THR A 147 -18.43 -8.85 7.68
N LEU A 148 -17.13 -9.07 7.58
CA LEU A 148 -16.30 -8.49 6.53
C LEU A 148 -16.72 -9.01 5.16
N ALA A 149 -16.64 -8.14 4.15
CA ALA A 149 -16.96 -8.49 2.77
C ALA A 149 -15.69 -8.48 1.90
N ALA A 150 -15.77 -9.06 0.71
CA ALA A 150 -14.75 -8.84 -0.29
C ALA A 150 -14.84 -7.38 -0.79
N PRO A 151 -13.71 -6.69 -0.99
CA PRO A 151 -13.72 -5.38 -1.65
C PRO A 151 -14.38 -5.46 -3.03
N PRO A 152 -15.13 -4.43 -3.44
CA PRO A 152 -15.66 -4.39 -4.79
C PRO A 152 -14.49 -4.37 -5.78
N VAL A 153 -14.65 -5.09 -6.89
CA VAL A 153 -13.72 -4.97 -8.01
C VAL A 153 -14.05 -3.66 -8.72
N ALA A 154 -13.20 -2.65 -8.55
CA ALA A 154 -13.33 -1.39 -9.27
C ALA A 154 -13.35 -1.66 -10.79
N PRO A 155 -13.96 -0.80 -11.62
CA PRO A 155 -13.82 -0.88 -13.07
C PRO A 155 -12.42 -0.44 -13.48
N VAL A 156 -11.40 -1.24 -13.13
CA VAL A 156 -9.97 -0.95 -13.27
C VAL A 156 -9.63 -0.50 -14.69
N ALA A 157 -10.25 -1.14 -15.68
CA ALA A 157 -10.08 -0.79 -17.08
C ALA A 157 -10.39 0.68 -17.38
N LYS A 158 -11.50 1.21 -16.83
CA LYS A 158 -11.89 2.61 -17.02
C LYS A 158 -10.90 3.54 -16.32
N LEU A 159 -10.55 3.25 -15.07
CA LEU A 159 -9.64 4.08 -14.29
C LEU A 159 -8.23 4.15 -14.92
N ALA A 160 -7.70 3.00 -15.36
CA ALA A 160 -6.40 2.93 -16.04
C ALA A 160 -6.41 3.68 -17.39
N GLN A 161 -7.51 3.61 -18.13
CA GLN A 161 -7.66 4.34 -19.38
C GLN A 161 -7.71 5.85 -19.15
N GLU A 162 -8.49 6.31 -18.17
CA GLU A 162 -8.68 7.74 -17.87
C GLU A 162 -7.41 8.38 -17.30
N ARG A 163 -6.76 7.73 -16.33
CA ARG A 163 -5.62 8.31 -15.60
C ARG A 163 -4.28 8.07 -16.26
N LEU A 164 -4.10 6.95 -16.97
CA LEU A 164 -2.81 6.54 -17.51
C LEU A 164 -2.81 6.39 -19.04
N GLY A 165 -3.99 6.32 -19.66
CA GLY A 165 -4.09 5.99 -21.09
C GLY A 165 -3.78 4.52 -21.39
N LEU A 166 -3.96 3.62 -20.42
CA LEU A 166 -3.68 2.18 -20.57
C LEU A 166 -4.97 1.38 -20.78
N SER A 167 -4.92 0.42 -21.69
CA SER A 167 -5.87 -0.69 -21.74
C SER A 167 -5.17 -1.94 -21.20
N LEU A 168 -5.74 -2.51 -20.14
CA LEU A 168 -5.14 -3.58 -19.36
C LEU A 168 -5.96 -4.87 -19.46
N GLN A 169 -5.27 -6.01 -19.39
CA GLN A 169 -5.89 -7.33 -19.38
C GLN A 169 -5.24 -8.21 -18.32
N GLU A 170 -6.02 -9.16 -17.78
CA GLU A 170 -5.47 -10.21 -16.91
C GLU A 170 -4.45 -11.04 -17.67
N LEU A 171 -3.34 -11.38 -17.01
CA LEU A 171 -2.34 -12.27 -17.57
C LEU A 171 -2.77 -13.72 -17.33
N THR A 172 -3.04 -14.47 -18.40
CA THR A 172 -3.33 -15.91 -18.27
C THR A 172 -2.04 -16.72 -18.19
N GLN A 173 -2.11 -17.94 -17.65
CA GLN A 173 -0.97 -18.86 -17.59
C GLN A 173 -0.39 -19.17 -18.98
N GLU A 174 -1.23 -19.24 -20.01
CA GLU A 174 -0.80 -19.48 -21.40
C GLU A 174 -0.02 -18.28 -21.95
N MET A 175 -0.55 -17.07 -21.75
CA MET A 175 0.12 -15.83 -22.14
C MET A 175 1.46 -15.67 -21.42
N ALA A 176 1.51 -15.94 -20.11
CA ALA A 176 2.74 -15.90 -19.33
C ALA A 176 3.82 -16.81 -19.92
N ARG A 177 3.46 -18.05 -20.27
CA ARG A 177 4.39 -19.01 -20.91
C ARG A 177 4.89 -18.52 -22.26
N HIS A 178 4.02 -17.97 -23.10
CA HIS A 178 4.41 -17.40 -24.39
C HIS A 178 5.35 -16.19 -24.25
N LEU A 179 5.24 -15.45 -23.15
CA LEU A 179 6.10 -14.32 -22.82
C LEU A 179 7.38 -14.73 -22.07
N GLY A 180 7.58 -16.02 -21.80
CA GLY A 180 8.75 -16.54 -21.07
C GLY A 180 8.70 -16.33 -19.55
N LEU A 181 7.51 -16.09 -18.99
CA LEU A 181 7.30 -15.90 -17.55
C LEU A 181 6.93 -17.23 -16.88
N GLU A 182 7.46 -17.47 -15.69
CA GLU A 182 7.20 -18.69 -14.92
C GLU A 182 5.78 -18.74 -14.35
N ALA A 183 5.23 -17.58 -13.97
CA ALA A 183 3.91 -17.43 -13.38
C ALA A 183 3.12 -16.30 -14.05
N PRO A 184 1.77 -16.36 -14.05
CA PRO A 184 0.90 -15.32 -14.56
C PRO A 184 0.73 -14.18 -13.54
N GLU A 185 1.86 -13.64 -13.07
CA GLU A 185 1.87 -12.51 -12.16
C GLU A 185 2.08 -11.21 -12.92
N GLY A 186 1.19 -10.24 -12.66
CA GLY A 186 1.21 -8.93 -13.30
C GLY A 186 -0.02 -8.67 -14.14
N VAL A 187 0.03 -7.54 -14.87
CA VAL A 187 -1.06 -7.10 -15.73
C VAL A 187 -0.52 -6.79 -17.11
N LEU A 188 -1.13 -7.37 -18.14
CA LEU A 188 -0.74 -7.15 -19.52
C LEU A 188 -1.27 -5.81 -20.03
N VAL A 189 -0.37 -5.03 -20.64
CA VAL A 189 -0.71 -3.86 -21.43
C VAL A 189 -1.15 -4.32 -22.82
N SER A 190 -2.44 -4.17 -23.11
CA SER A 190 -3.04 -4.54 -24.40
C SER A 190 -3.06 -3.38 -25.40
N ALA A 191 -3.18 -2.14 -24.91
CA ALA A 191 -3.09 -0.94 -25.74
C ALA A 191 -2.59 0.25 -24.92
N VAL A 192 -1.97 1.20 -25.62
CA VAL A 192 -1.48 2.45 -25.06
C VAL A 192 -2.06 3.61 -25.88
N LYS A 193 -2.70 4.56 -25.22
CA LYS A 193 -3.23 5.78 -25.85
C LYS A 193 -2.08 6.70 -26.23
N LYS A 194 -1.93 6.94 -27.54
CA LYS A 194 -0.92 7.87 -28.08
C LYS A 194 -1.04 9.27 -27.47
N GLY A 195 0.09 9.84 -27.06
CA GLY A 195 0.17 11.14 -26.37
C GLY A 195 -0.43 11.15 -24.97
N GLY A 196 -0.72 9.99 -24.38
CA GLY A 196 -1.13 9.87 -22.98
C GLY A 196 0.05 9.58 -22.04
N PRO A 197 -0.17 9.58 -20.72
CA PRO A 197 0.91 9.40 -19.74
C PRO A 197 1.73 8.12 -19.92
N ALA A 198 1.08 7.01 -20.28
CA ALA A 198 1.78 5.75 -20.54
C ALA A 198 2.61 5.75 -21.82
N ASP A 199 2.17 6.46 -22.87
CA ASP A 199 2.94 6.62 -24.12
C ASP A 199 4.19 7.48 -23.87
N GLU A 200 4.03 8.58 -23.13
CA GLU A 200 5.15 9.45 -22.70
C GLU A 200 6.15 8.70 -21.81
N ALA A 201 5.67 7.79 -20.96
CA ALA A 201 6.50 6.90 -20.15
C ALA A 201 7.13 5.75 -20.94
N GLY A 202 6.83 5.62 -22.24
CA GLY A 202 7.41 4.61 -23.13
C GLY A 202 6.86 3.19 -22.96
N LEU A 203 5.67 3.04 -22.36
CA LEU A 203 4.97 1.76 -22.30
C LEU A 203 4.46 1.36 -23.68
N ARG A 204 4.34 0.06 -23.90
CA ARG A 204 3.96 -0.52 -25.19
C ARG A 204 2.98 -1.68 -25.00
N PRO A 205 2.12 -1.96 -25.99
CA PRO A 205 1.41 -3.22 -26.04
C PRO A 205 2.38 -4.40 -25.92
N GLY A 206 2.04 -5.38 -25.08
CA GLY A 206 2.90 -6.52 -24.76
C GLY A 206 3.71 -6.38 -23.47
N ASP A 207 3.76 -5.19 -22.86
CA ASP A 207 4.38 -5.00 -21.55
C ASP A 207 3.56 -5.69 -20.46
N VAL A 208 4.23 -6.38 -19.53
CA VAL A 208 3.61 -6.93 -18.32
C VAL A 208 4.07 -6.13 -17.12
N ILE A 209 3.18 -5.35 -16.52
CA ILE A 209 3.48 -4.56 -15.32
C ILE A 209 3.37 -5.46 -14.10
N TYR A 210 4.45 -5.56 -13.31
CA TYR A 210 4.50 -6.41 -12.12
C TYR A 210 4.86 -5.64 -10.84
N HIS A 211 5.26 -4.37 -10.94
CA HIS A 211 5.29 -3.43 -9.80
C HIS A 211 4.77 -2.06 -10.19
N PHE A 212 4.04 -1.43 -9.26
CA PHE A 212 3.55 -0.06 -9.35
C PHE A 212 3.94 0.68 -8.06
N GLY A 213 4.97 1.51 -8.16
CA GLY A 213 5.60 2.18 -7.03
C GLY A 213 6.27 1.17 -6.11
N MET A 214 5.83 1.15 -4.85
CA MET A 214 6.31 0.23 -3.82
C MET A 214 5.48 -1.06 -3.71
N TYR A 215 4.46 -1.21 -4.56
CA TYR A 215 3.51 -2.31 -4.51
C TYR A 215 3.79 -3.31 -5.61
N GLU A 216 3.84 -4.59 -5.24
CA GLU A 216 3.72 -5.70 -6.19
C GLU A 216 2.35 -5.65 -6.86
N VAL A 217 2.31 -5.97 -8.14
CA VAL A 217 1.07 -6.09 -8.91
C VAL A 217 0.98 -7.52 -9.40
N ARG A 218 0.01 -8.30 -8.90
CA ARG A 218 -0.18 -9.70 -9.32
C ARG A 218 -1.31 -9.88 -10.32
N ASN A 219 -2.28 -8.97 -10.31
CA ASN A 219 -3.49 -9.06 -11.14
C ASN A 219 -4.12 -7.67 -11.35
N LEU A 220 -5.16 -7.61 -12.18
CA LEU A 220 -5.83 -6.37 -12.52
C LEU A 220 -6.48 -5.70 -11.30
N ALA A 221 -7.05 -6.48 -10.38
CA ALA A 221 -7.70 -5.94 -9.18
C ALA A 221 -6.70 -5.20 -8.26
N GLU A 222 -5.50 -5.74 -8.07
CA GLU A 222 -4.42 -5.09 -7.33
C GLU A 222 -3.95 -3.80 -8.01
N PHE A 223 -3.73 -3.84 -9.32
CA PHE A 223 -3.37 -2.65 -10.09
C PHE A 223 -4.38 -1.52 -9.89
N GLY A 224 -5.67 -1.83 -9.98
CA GLY A 224 -6.74 -0.86 -9.79
C GLY A 224 -6.70 -0.19 -8.42
N LYS A 225 -6.53 -0.97 -7.35
CA LYS A 225 -6.46 -0.44 -5.98
C LYS A 225 -5.22 0.43 -5.76
N ILE A 226 -4.07 0.04 -6.31
CA ILE A 226 -2.86 0.87 -6.25
C ILE A 226 -3.12 2.20 -6.97
N LEU A 227 -3.76 2.16 -8.14
CA LEU A 227 -4.10 3.36 -8.90
C LEU A 227 -5.13 4.24 -8.17
N GLU A 228 -6.10 3.67 -7.45
CA GLU A 228 -7.04 4.45 -6.60
C GLU A 228 -6.33 5.15 -5.44
N MET A 229 -5.26 4.56 -4.91
CA MET A 229 -4.46 5.15 -3.83
C MET A 229 -3.51 6.25 -4.31
N ALA A 230 -3.22 6.33 -5.61
CA ALA A 230 -2.33 7.33 -6.19
C ALA A 230 -3.06 8.64 -6.46
N GLU A 231 -2.42 9.77 -6.18
CA GLU A 231 -2.98 11.11 -6.39
C GLU A 231 -2.63 11.66 -7.77
N ALA A 232 -3.47 12.56 -8.29
CA ALA A 232 -3.21 13.19 -9.59
C ALA A 232 -1.93 14.04 -9.51
N GLY A 233 -1.04 13.88 -10.49
CA GLY A 233 0.27 14.51 -10.51
C GLY A 233 1.40 13.71 -9.87
N ASP A 234 1.09 12.61 -9.16
CA ASP A 234 2.12 11.69 -8.66
C ASP A 234 2.99 11.17 -9.80
N VAL A 235 4.27 10.96 -9.52
CA VAL A 235 5.20 10.29 -10.44
C VAL A 235 5.58 8.96 -9.83
N VAL A 236 5.17 7.87 -10.48
CA VAL A 236 5.27 6.53 -9.93
C VAL A 236 6.22 5.68 -10.76
N TYR A 237 7.16 5.00 -10.08
CA TYR A 237 8.04 4.03 -10.72
C TYR A 237 7.27 2.75 -11.09
N LEU A 238 7.45 2.26 -12.31
CA LEU A 238 6.91 0.99 -12.77
C LEU A 238 8.06 0.02 -13.05
N PHE A 239 7.87 -1.25 -12.72
CA PHE A 239 8.69 -2.34 -13.24
C PHE A 239 7.81 -3.23 -14.12
N LEU A 240 8.34 -3.56 -15.30
CA LEU A 240 7.62 -4.31 -16.31
C LEU A 240 8.52 -5.32 -17.03
N TYR A 241 7.93 -6.40 -17.54
CA TYR A 241 8.59 -7.31 -18.47
C TYR A 241 8.22 -6.97 -19.90
N ARG A 242 9.19 -7.03 -20.80
CA ARG A 242 9.00 -6.85 -22.24
C ARG A 242 9.98 -7.75 -22.99
N GLY A 243 9.46 -8.66 -23.81
CA GLY A 243 10.30 -9.54 -24.63
C GLY A 243 11.29 -10.41 -23.83
N GLY A 244 10.91 -10.83 -22.61
CA GLY A 244 11.75 -11.64 -21.73
C GLY A 244 12.76 -10.86 -20.88
N GLU A 245 12.81 -9.52 -21.00
CA GLU A 245 13.69 -8.66 -20.22
C GLU A 245 12.91 -7.78 -19.25
N SER A 246 13.54 -7.40 -18.14
CA SER A 246 12.98 -6.44 -17.17
C SER A 246 13.33 -5.01 -17.56
N TYR A 247 12.31 -4.15 -17.55
CA TYR A 247 12.41 -2.71 -17.77
C TYR A 247 11.82 -1.95 -16.58
N HIS A 248 12.26 -0.72 -16.41
CA HIS A 248 11.65 0.21 -15.46
C HIS A 248 11.44 1.57 -16.12
N THR A 249 10.39 2.28 -15.72
CA THR A 249 10.10 3.64 -16.16
C THR A 249 9.38 4.39 -15.04
N THR A 250 9.11 5.67 -15.23
CA THR A 250 8.22 6.45 -14.37
C THR A 250 7.01 6.90 -15.15
N ILE A 251 5.83 6.80 -14.56
CA ILE A 251 4.58 7.30 -15.14
C ILE A 251 4.03 8.42 -14.28
N LYS A 252 3.55 9.50 -14.91
CA LYS A 252 2.81 10.55 -14.22
C LYS A 252 1.34 10.16 -14.15
N ILE A 253 0.75 10.25 -12.98
CA ILE A 253 -0.67 9.97 -12.79
C ILE A 253 -1.49 11.19 -13.27
N GLY A 254 -2.44 10.94 -14.17
CA GLY A 254 -3.40 11.92 -14.65
C GLY A 254 -4.42 12.37 -13.61
#